data_AF-A0A9J7BS27-F1
#
_entry.id   AF-A0A9J7BS27-F1
#
_cell.length_a   1.000
_cell.length_b   1.000
_cell.length_c   1.000
_cell.angle_alpha   90.00
_cell.angle_beta   90.00
_cell.angle_gamma   90.00
#
_symmetry.space_group_name_H-M   'P 1'
#
loop_
_entity.id
_entity.type
_entity.pdbx_description
1 polymer ?
#
loop_
_entity_poly.entity_id
_entity_poly.type
_entity_poly.pdbx_seq_one_letter_code
_entity_poly.pdbx_strand_id
1 'polypeptide(L)'
;METSLVTEAATSAAETRCPKRFEGVRSVGSALFSYVFNRFLMHIPNGAIRRALLRMRVAKLGEGVGLLIGVELRKGRNVFIGDRVVINKGVLLDGRGGQLIIGDDVDIAQETNIWTLQHDVHSDTHADQGGNVVIEDHVWIASRVTILPGVRIGRGAVVACNAVVTKDVPPMAIVGGVPAKVIGTRRSQLDYRLSFRPWFE
;
A
#
# COMPACT_ATOMS: atom_id res chain seq x y z
N MET A 1 -6.04 -18.18 17.97
CA MET A 1 -5.67 -16.75 17.87
C MET A 1 -4.81 -16.63 16.64
N GLU A 2 -5.40 -16.25 15.50
CA GLU A 2 -4.65 -15.94 14.29
C GLU A 2 -3.89 -14.64 14.55
N THR A 3 -2.56 -14.70 14.54
CA THR A 3 -1.71 -13.52 14.54
C THR A 3 -1.98 -12.74 13.27
N SER A 4 -2.41 -11.48 13.38
CA SER A 4 -2.66 -10.67 12.19
C SER A 4 -1.37 -10.51 11.37
N LEU A 5 -1.52 -10.39 10.06
CA LEU A 5 -0.41 -10.21 9.11
C LEU A 5 0.60 -9.13 9.51
N VAL A 6 0.08 -8.07 10.12
CA VAL A 6 0.87 -6.95 10.58
C VAL A 6 1.74 -7.34 11.78
N THR A 7 1.28 -8.27 12.61
CA THR A 7 2.03 -8.76 13.78
C THR A 7 3.22 -9.63 13.37
N GLU A 8 3.05 -10.49 12.35
CA GLU A 8 4.14 -11.33 11.80
C GLU A 8 5.11 -10.53 10.92
N ALA A 9 4.61 -9.55 10.16
CA ALA A 9 5.46 -8.68 9.35
C ALA A 9 6.21 -7.64 10.20
N ALA A 10 5.62 -7.14 11.29
CA ALA A 10 6.28 -6.17 12.19
C ALA A 10 7.47 -6.77 12.94
N THR A 11 7.42 -8.06 13.32
CA THR A 11 8.58 -8.76 13.93
C THR A 11 9.70 -9.00 12.92
N SER A 12 9.40 -9.16 11.62
CA SER A 12 10.42 -9.22 10.56
C SER A 12 10.93 -7.83 10.11
N ALA A 13 10.13 -6.78 10.26
CA ALA A 13 10.44 -5.43 9.76
C ALA A 13 11.42 -4.64 10.64
N ALA A 14 11.61 -5.03 11.91
CA ALA A 14 12.53 -4.37 12.84
C ALA A 14 14.02 -4.55 12.47
N GLU A 15 14.34 -5.49 11.57
CA GLU A 15 15.74 -5.82 11.23
C GLU A 15 16.18 -5.41 9.82
N THR A 16 15.28 -4.90 8.97
CA THR A 16 15.65 -4.57 7.58
C THR A 16 15.98 -3.09 7.42
N ARG A 17 17.25 -2.74 7.66
CA ARG A 17 17.87 -1.57 7.00
C ARG A 17 17.57 -1.65 5.50
N CYS A 18 17.42 -0.47 4.86
CA CYS A 18 17.30 -0.29 3.41
C CYS A 18 18.07 -1.41 2.68
N PRO A 19 17.41 -2.29 1.90
CA PRO A 19 18.12 -3.32 1.17
C PRO A 19 19.22 -2.64 0.33
N LYS A 20 20.37 -3.32 0.23
CA LYS A 20 21.53 -2.84 -0.54
C LYS A 20 21.06 -2.17 -1.84
N ARG A 21 21.73 -1.04 -2.19
CA ARG A 21 21.67 -0.26 -3.44
C ARG A 21 20.89 -0.99 -4.52
N PHE A 22 19.91 -0.34 -5.16
CA PHE A 22 19.12 -0.90 -6.27
C PHE A 22 20.06 -1.35 -7.41
N GLU A 23 20.65 -2.53 -7.25
CA GLU A 23 21.69 -3.10 -8.10
C GLU A 23 20.97 -4.02 -9.07
N GLY A 24 20.77 -3.50 -10.27
CA GLY A 24 20.27 -4.29 -11.39
C GLY A 24 19.45 -3.43 -12.32
N VAL A 25 20.03 -3.13 -13.47
CA VAL A 25 19.25 -2.82 -14.68
C VAL A 25 18.21 -3.92 -14.80
N ARG A 26 16.92 -3.57 -14.67
CA ARG A 26 15.84 -4.54 -14.89
C ARG A 26 16.05 -5.11 -16.29
N SER A 27 16.03 -6.43 -16.42
CA SER A 27 16.04 -7.03 -17.75
C SER A 27 14.88 -6.44 -18.56
N VAL A 28 15.12 -6.21 -19.85
CA VAL A 28 14.11 -5.65 -20.76
C VAL A 28 12.79 -6.43 -20.67
N GLY A 29 12.88 -7.76 -20.55
CA GLY A 29 11.72 -8.62 -20.33
C GLY A 29 10.95 -8.31 -19.05
N SER A 30 11.62 -8.10 -17.91
CA SER A 30 10.97 -7.74 -16.64
C SER A 30 10.33 -6.35 -16.69
N ALA A 31 10.98 -5.40 -17.36
CA ALA A 31 10.44 -4.06 -17.59
C ALA A 31 9.20 -4.10 -18.49
N LEU A 32 9.27 -4.80 -19.62
CA LEU A 32 8.16 -4.98 -20.55
C LEU A 32 6.99 -5.70 -19.88
N PHE A 33 7.24 -6.77 -19.14
CA PHE A 33 6.19 -7.48 -18.40
C PHE A 33 5.52 -6.58 -17.36
N SER A 34 6.30 -5.76 -16.63
CA SER A 34 5.74 -4.79 -15.68
C SER A 34 4.89 -3.72 -16.37
N TYR A 35 5.34 -3.25 -17.54
CA TYR A 35 4.57 -2.34 -18.39
C TYR A 35 3.25 -2.97 -18.83
N VAL A 36 3.28 -4.17 -19.42
CA VAL A 36 2.09 -4.89 -19.89
C VAL A 36 1.12 -5.15 -18.74
N PHE A 37 1.65 -5.61 -17.60
CA PHE A 37 0.86 -5.88 -16.41
C PHE A 37 0.11 -4.62 -15.93
N ASN A 38 0.82 -3.52 -15.69
CA ASN A 38 0.21 -2.30 -15.16
C ASN A 38 -0.68 -1.59 -16.18
N ARG A 39 -0.30 -1.55 -17.46
CA ARG A 39 -1.01 -0.78 -18.49
C ARG A 39 -2.20 -1.51 -19.11
N PHE A 40 -2.16 -2.84 -19.17
CA PHE A 40 -3.22 -3.61 -19.83
C PHE A 40 -3.90 -4.59 -18.88
N LEU A 41 -3.13 -5.46 -18.22
CA LEU A 41 -3.73 -6.55 -17.42
C LEU A 41 -4.53 -6.03 -16.22
N MET A 42 -4.04 -4.98 -15.57
CA MET A 42 -4.76 -4.31 -14.47
C MET A 42 -5.95 -3.45 -14.93
N HIS A 43 -6.21 -3.36 -16.23
CA HIS A 43 -7.36 -2.66 -16.82
C HIS A 43 -8.42 -3.62 -17.39
N ILE A 44 -8.20 -4.93 -17.32
CA ILE A 44 -9.21 -5.93 -17.68
C ILE A 44 -10.45 -5.70 -16.80
N PRO A 45 -11.67 -5.55 -17.33
CA PRO A 45 -12.86 -5.18 -16.54
C PRO A 45 -13.18 -6.16 -15.41
N ASN A 46 -12.90 -7.46 -15.60
CA ASN A 46 -13.22 -8.49 -14.62
C ASN A 46 -12.32 -8.44 -13.37
N GLY A 47 -12.90 -8.05 -12.22
CA GLY A 47 -12.19 -7.97 -10.95
C GLY A 47 -11.62 -9.29 -10.43
N ALA A 48 -12.24 -10.44 -10.74
CA ALA A 48 -11.71 -11.74 -10.35
C ALA A 48 -10.40 -12.08 -11.09
N ILE A 49 -10.35 -11.77 -12.40
CA ILE A 49 -9.13 -11.94 -13.21
C ILE A 49 -8.01 -11.05 -12.68
N ARG A 50 -8.28 -9.76 -12.43
CA ARG A 50 -7.28 -8.84 -11.86
C ARG A 50 -6.77 -9.32 -10.50
N ARG A 51 -7.63 -9.87 -9.64
CA ARG A 51 -7.21 -10.43 -8.34
C ARG A 51 -6.31 -11.66 -8.51
N ALA A 52 -6.64 -12.56 -9.43
CA ALA A 52 -5.79 -13.70 -9.74
C ALA A 52 -4.41 -13.26 -10.26
N LEU A 53 -4.39 -12.27 -11.16
CA LEU A 53 -3.16 -11.66 -11.68
C LEU A 53 -2.33 -10.99 -10.58
N LEU A 54 -2.97 -10.23 -9.70
CA LEU A 54 -2.31 -9.58 -8.57
C LEU A 54 -1.71 -10.62 -7.61
N ARG A 55 -2.46 -11.69 -7.27
CA ARG A 55 -2.02 -12.77 -6.39
C ARG A 55 -0.71 -13.41 -6.85
N MET A 56 -0.52 -13.58 -8.16
CA MET A 56 0.74 -14.12 -8.70
C MET A 56 1.94 -13.18 -8.55
N ARG A 57 1.70 -11.89 -8.31
CA ARG A 57 2.72 -10.83 -8.34
C ARG A 57 3.09 -10.25 -6.99
N VAL A 58 2.18 -10.34 -6.02
CA VAL A 58 2.44 -9.90 -4.64
C VAL A 58 3.08 -11.01 -3.80
N ALA A 59 3.65 -10.66 -2.64
CA ALA A 59 4.17 -11.65 -1.71
C ALA A 59 3.05 -12.42 -1.01
N LYS A 60 1.99 -11.70 -0.63
CA LYS A 60 0.76 -12.25 -0.07
C LYS A 60 -0.45 -11.44 -0.52
N LEU A 61 -1.53 -12.15 -0.85
CA LEU A 61 -2.86 -11.58 -1.06
C LEU A 61 -3.86 -12.38 -0.21
N GLY A 62 -4.44 -11.73 0.78
CA GLY A 62 -5.52 -12.29 1.59
C GLY A 62 -6.80 -12.52 0.81
N GLU A 63 -7.78 -13.08 1.50
CA GLU A 63 -9.08 -13.40 0.94
C GLU A 63 -10.03 -12.22 0.95
N GLY A 64 -10.89 -12.19 -0.05
CA GLY A 64 -11.95 -11.20 -0.11
C GLY A 64 -11.50 -9.77 -0.42
N VAL A 65 -10.34 -9.62 -1.06
CA VAL A 65 -9.86 -8.33 -1.56
C VAL A 65 -10.80 -7.81 -2.66
N GLY A 66 -11.19 -6.55 -2.60
CA GLY A 66 -11.78 -5.77 -3.68
C GLY A 66 -10.66 -5.03 -4.43
N LEU A 67 -10.62 -5.14 -5.76
CA LEU A 67 -9.52 -4.60 -6.56
C LEU A 67 -10.09 -3.97 -7.82
N LEU A 68 -10.04 -2.66 -7.95
CA LEU A 68 -10.58 -1.91 -9.08
C LEU A 68 -9.54 -1.74 -10.19
N ILE A 69 -9.96 -1.19 -11.33
CA ILE A 69 -9.09 -1.00 -12.49
C ILE A 69 -7.92 -0.05 -12.23
N GLY A 70 -6.83 -0.29 -12.94
CA GLY A 70 -5.70 0.64 -13.04
C GLY A 70 -4.83 0.72 -11.78
N VAL A 71 -4.94 -0.24 -10.85
CA VAL A 71 -4.00 -0.36 -9.74
C VAL A 71 -2.60 -0.64 -10.29
N GLU A 72 -1.65 0.21 -9.94
CA GLU A 72 -0.25 0.11 -10.36
C GLU A 72 0.57 -0.61 -9.30
N LEU A 73 1.33 -1.62 -9.72
CA LEU A 73 2.19 -2.40 -8.83
C LEU A 73 3.66 -2.23 -9.22
N ARG A 74 4.49 -1.85 -8.24
CA ARG A 74 5.95 -1.76 -8.38
C ARG A 74 6.63 -2.70 -7.39
N LYS A 75 7.44 -3.64 -7.89
CA LYS A 75 8.15 -4.64 -7.07
C LYS A 75 7.19 -5.38 -6.11
N GLY A 76 6.16 -5.99 -6.66
CA GLY A 76 5.10 -6.67 -5.89
C GLY A 76 5.57 -7.74 -4.90
N ARG A 77 6.73 -8.36 -5.11
CA ARG A 77 7.31 -9.35 -4.16
C ARG A 77 7.63 -8.79 -2.77
N ASN A 78 7.53 -7.48 -2.57
CA ASN A 78 7.65 -6.83 -1.27
C ASN A 78 6.32 -6.27 -0.76
N VAL A 79 5.19 -6.61 -1.40
CA VAL A 79 3.86 -6.12 -1.06
C VAL A 79 3.06 -7.26 -0.44
N PHE A 80 2.53 -7.01 0.76
CA PHE A 80 1.73 -7.94 1.55
C PHE A 80 0.37 -7.30 1.81
N ILE A 81 -0.70 -8.00 1.42
CA ILE A 81 -2.07 -7.49 1.52
C ILE A 81 -2.88 -8.51 2.31
N GLY A 82 -3.55 -8.03 3.37
CA GLY A 82 -4.43 -8.82 4.21
C GLY A 82 -5.79 -9.14 3.59
N ASP A 83 -6.68 -9.60 4.46
CA ASP A 83 -8.02 -10.00 4.10
C ASP A 83 -8.94 -8.78 4.00
N ARG A 84 -9.93 -8.87 3.12
CA ARG A 84 -11.01 -7.87 3.00
C ARG A 84 -10.46 -6.45 2.78
N VAL A 85 -9.37 -6.31 2.03
CA VAL A 85 -8.85 -5.01 1.63
C VAL A 85 -9.57 -4.52 0.39
N VAL A 86 -9.98 -3.26 0.36
CA VAL A 86 -10.52 -2.61 -0.84
C VAL A 86 -9.46 -1.68 -1.42
N ILE A 87 -9.06 -1.93 -2.66
CA ILE A 87 -8.09 -1.12 -3.40
C ILE A 87 -8.80 -0.53 -4.62
N ASN A 88 -9.04 0.78 -4.55
CA ASN A 88 -9.86 1.49 -5.51
C ASN A 88 -9.03 1.89 -6.76
N LYS A 89 -9.68 2.54 -7.72
CA LYS A 89 -9.12 2.84 -9.04
C LYS A 89 -7.81 3.63 -8.95
N GLY A 90 -6.81 3.24 -9.74
CA GLY A 90 -5.60 4.05 -9.91
C GLY A 90 -4.69 4.15 -8.68
N VAL A 91 -4.85 3.28 -7.69
CA VAL A 91 -3.96 3.23 -6.53
C VAL A 91 -2.59 2.70 -6.94
N LEU A 92 -1.52 3.34 -6.46
CA LEU A 92 -0.14 2.89 -6.64
C LEU A 92 0.37 2.18 -5.38
N LEU A 93 0.86 0.96 -5.57
CA LEU A 93 1.48 0.11 -4.55
C LEU A 93 2.97 -0.06 -4.85
N ASP A 94 3.84 0.57 -4.04
CA ASP A 94 5.29 0.49 -4.21
C ASP A 94 5.97 -0.41 -3.18
N GLY A 95 6.69 -1.42 -3.63
CA GLY A 95 7.56 -2.27 -2.81
C GLY A 95 9.05 -2.11 -3.16
N ARG A 96 9.47 -1.03 -3.84
CA ARG A 96 10.85 -0.90 -4.32
C ARG A 96 11.87 -0.62 -3.21
N GLY A 97 11.53 0.22 -2.23
CA GLY A 97 12.48 0.68 -1.19
C GLY A 97 12.29 0.02 0.18
N GLY A 98 11.31 -0.88 0.29
CA GLY A 98 10.98 -1.59 1.51
C GLY A 98 9.76 -2.46 1.30
N GLN A 99 9.26 -3.03 2.38
CA GLN A 99 7.98 -3.75 2.39
C GLN A 99 6.82 -2.75 2.44
N LEU A 100 5.78 -3.02 1.67
CA LEU A 100 4.46 -2.42 1.85
C LEU A 100 3.56 -3.48 2.48
N ILE A 101 3.13 -3.23 3.71
CA ILE A 101 2.32 -4.15 4.50
C ILE A 101 0.96 -3.50 4.72
N ILE A 102 -0.10 -4.19 4.31
CA ILE A 102 -1.49 -3.75 4.45
C ILE A 102 -2.22 -4.83 5.25
N GLY A 103 -2.78 -4.43 6.39
CA GLY A 103 -3.57 -5.29 7.27
C GLY A 103 -4.95 -5.65 6.71
N ASP A 104 -5.82 -6.09 7.60
CA ASP A 104 -7.16 -6.56 7.25
C ASP A 104 -8.19 -5.41 7.29
N ASP A 105 -9.27 -5.53 6.50
CA ASP A 105 -10.39 -4.58 6.50
C ASP A 105 -9.97 -3.12 6.21
N VAL A 106 -8.90 -2.93 5.44
CA VAL A 106 -8.39 -1.63 4.98
C VAL A 106 -9.12 -1.18 3.72
N ASP A 107 -9.55 0.09 3.69
CA ASP A 107 -10.13 0.73 2.51
C ASP A 107 -9.19 1.82 1.97
N ILE A 108 -8.76 1.66 0.71
CA ILE A 108 -7.86 2.58 0.02
C ILE A 108 -8.57 3.15 -1.19
N ALA A 109 -9.02 4.39 -1.06
CA ALA A 109 -9.76 5.09 -2.09
C ALA A 109 -8.86 5.55 -3.26
N GLN A 110 -9.53 5.93 -4.35
CA GLN A 110 -8.94 6.09 -5.67
C GLN A 110 -7.76 7.06 -5.71
N GLU A 111 -6.82 6.77 -6.62
CA GLU A 111 -5.66 7.61 -6.96
C GLU A 111 -4.72 7.90 -5.76
N THR A 112 -4.77 7.05 -4.73
CA THR A 112 -3.83 7.07 -3.61
C THR A 112 -2.47 6.54 -4.05
N ASN A 113 -1.39 7.23 -3.67
CA ASN A 113 -0.02 6.84 -3.95
C ASN A 113 0.70 6.41 -2.66
N ILE A 114 1.18 5.16 -2.62
CA ILE A 114 1.91 4.63 -1.47
C ILE A 114 3.35 4.33 -1.90
N TRP A 115 4.31 5.10 -1.37
CA TRP A 115 5.71 5.04 -1.76
C TRP A 115 6.57 4.39 -0.67
N THR A 116 7.42 3.44 -1.05
CA THR A 116 8.44 2.86 -0.15
C THR A 116 9.86 3.29 -0.51
N LEU A 117 10.04 4.00 -1.62
CA LEU A 117 11.33 4.49 -2.12
C LEU A 117 11.27 5.98 -2.45
N GLN A 118 12.29 6.72 -2.01
CA GLN A 118 12.58 8.10 -2.41
C GLN A 118 14.10 8.28 -2.59
N HIS A 119 14.54 9.48 -2.92
CA HIS A 119 15.95 9.84 -2.90
C HIS A 119 16.29 10.60 -1.61
N ASP A 120 17.48 10.39 -1.09
CA ASP A 120 18.02 11.18 0.00
C ASP A 120 18.36 12.59 -0.52
N VAL A 121 17.66 13.60 -0.01
CA VAL A 121 17.84 15.02 -0.39
C VAL A 121 19.19 15.59 0.05
N HIS A 122 19.89 14.90 0.96
CA HIS A 122 21.22 15.27 1.44
C HIS A 122 22.33 14.46 0.76
N SER A 123 22.01 13.60 -0.20
CA SER A 123 23.01 12.80 -0.92
C SER A 123 23.59 13.55 -2.13
N ASP A 124 24.91 13.70 -2.15
CA ASP A 124 25.65 14.24 -3.30
C ASP A 124 25.54 13.37 -4.56
N THR A 125 25.15 12.10 -4.42
CA THR A 125 25.08 11.12 -5.51
C THR A 125 23.65 10.70 -5.87
N HIS A 126 22.65 11.44 -5.37
CA HIS A 126 21.23 11.11 -5.56
C HIS A 126 20.88 9.70 -5.07
N ALA A 127 21.49 9.28 -3.96
CA ALA A 127 21.31 7.94 -3.41
C ALA A 127 19.85 7.67 -3.04
N ASP A 128 19.45 6.41 -3.19
CA ASP A 128 18.14 5.92 -2.77
C ASP A 128 18.00 5.91 -1.25
N GLN A 129 16.83 6.31 -0.76
CA GLN A 129 16.39 6.18 0.62
C GLN A 129 15.04 5.45 0.65
N GLY A 130 15.04 4.24 1.20
CA GLY A 130 13.87 3.40 1.33
C GLY A 130 13.34 3.31 2.76
N GLY A 131 12.09 2.87 2.90
CA GLY A 131 11.48 2.59 4.20
C GLY A 131 10.23 1.75 4.06
N ASN A 132 10.01 0.86 5.02
CA ASN A 132 8.77 0.07 5.09
C ASN A 132 7.57 1.00 5.29
N VAL A 133 6.46 0.72 4.61
CA VAL A 133 5.18 1.38 4.87
C VAL A 133 4.23 0.34 5.43
N VAL A 134 3.67 0.66 6.60
CA VAL A 134 2.77 -0.25 7.33
C VAL A 134 1.41 0.41 7.48
N ILE A 135 0.37 -0.23 6.96
CA ILE A 135 -1.02 0.19 7.08
C ILE A 135 -1.72 -0.87 7.91
N GLU A 136 -2.07 -0.54 9.15
CA GLU A 136 -2.71 -1.47 10.08
C GLU A 136 -4.18 -1.73 9.73
N ASP A 137 -4.79 -2.68 10.45
CA ASP A 137 -6.16 -3.10 10.21
C ASP A 137 -7.17 -1.94 10.31
N HIS A 138 -8.26 -2.02 9.55
CA HIS A 138 -9.36 -1.06 9.54
C HIS A 138 -9.00 0.40 9.22
N VAL A 139 -7.80 0.65 8.71
CA VAL A 139 -7.42 1.99 8.23
C VAL A 139 -8.30 2.36 7.04
N TRP A 140 -8.74 3.62 7.01
CA TRP A 140 -9.45 4.20 5.87
C TRP A 140 -8.63 5.33 5.26
N ILE A 141 -8.20 5.16 4.02
CA ILE A 141 -7.42 6.13 3.25
C ILE A 141 -8.34 6.70 2.17
N ALA A 142 -8.66 7.99 2.27
CA ALA A 142 -9.51 8.66 1.31
C ALA A 142 -8.76 9.04 0.02
N SER A 143 -9.47 9.60 -0.96
CA SER A 143 -8.94 9.72 -2.33
C SER A 143 -7.73 10.65 -2.43
N ARG A 144 -6.82 10.32 -3.37
CA ARG A 144 -5.66 11.14 -3.72
C ARG A 144 -4.69 11.41 -2.56
N VAL A 145 -4.62 10.50 -1.60
CA VAL A 145 -3.64 10.57 -0.52
C VAL A 145 -2.25 10.18 -1.04
N THR A 146 -1.22 10.80 -0.50
CA THR A 146 0.17 10.35 -0.68
C THR A 146 0.76 9.92 0.65
N ILE A 147 1.32 8.71 0.70
CA ILE A 147 2.02 8.17 1.87
C ILE A 147 3.49 8.03 1.53
N LEU A 148 4.35 8.62 2.36
CA LEU A 148 5.80 8.61 2.16
C LEU A 148 6.49 7.37 2.75
N PRO A 149 7.73 7.06 2.31
CA PRO A 149 8.49 5.93 2.83
C PRO A 149 8.68 5.98 4.34
N GLY A 150 8.66 4.82 4.99
CA GLY A 150 8.92 4.70 6.42
C GLY A 150 7.71 4.98 7.34
N VAL A 151 6.55 5.33 6.78
CA VAL A 151 5.35 5.68 7.56
C VAL A 151 4.58 4.44 8.03
N ARG A 152 4.18 4.45 9.30
CA ARG A 152 3.17 3.55 9.88
C ARG A 152 1.85 4.28 10.13
N ILE A 153 0.75 3.71 9.63
CA ILE A 153 -0.62 4.18 9.88
C ILE A 153 -1.30 3.21 10.85
N GLY A 154 -1.57 3.67 12.06
CA GLY A 154 -2.11 2.86 13.15
C GLY A 154 -3.57 2.42 12.93
N ARG A 155 -3.95 1.33 13.59
CA ARG A 155 -5.23 0.64 13.45
C ARG A 155 -6.40 1.61 13.52
N GLY A 156 -7.31 1.49 12.56
CA GLY A 156 -8.54 2.29 12.52
C GLY A 156 -8.35 3.77 12.18
N ALA A 157 -7.14 4.25 11.93
CA ALA A 157 -6.91 5.64 11.55
C ALA A 157 -7.61 5.99 10.23
N VAL A 158 -7.89 7.29 10.05
CA VAL A 158 -8.49 7.83 8.83
C VAL A 158 -7.57 8.89 8.24
N VAL A 159 -7.27 8.78 6.96
CA VAL A 159 -6.52 9.80 6.21
C VAL A 159 -7.46 10.51 5.24
N ALA A 160 -7.69 11.80 5.46
CA ALA A 160 -8.60 12.62 4.65
C ALA A 160 -8.06 12.85 3.23
N CYS A 161 -8.96 13.19 2.31
CA CYS A 161 -8.64 13.36 0.88
C CYS A 161 -7.50 14.36 0.66
N ASN A 162 -6.67 14.10 -0.36
CA ASN A 162 -5.53 14.93 -0.78
C ASN A 162 -4.46 15.18 0.31
N ALA A 163 -4.44 14.39 1.40
CA ALA A 163 -3.42 14.54 2.43
C ALA A 163 -2.05 13.97 1.97
N VAL A 164 -0.96 14.56 2.48
CA VAL A 164 0.41 14.04 2.32
C VAL A 164 0.92 13.60 3.68
N VAL A 165 0.95 12.29 3.90
CA VAL A 165 1.36 11.66 5.16
C VAL A 165 2.87 11.49 5.17
N THR A 166 3.55 12.31 5.98
CA THR A 166 5.01 12.37 6.08
C THR A 166 5.56 11.77 7.37
N LYS A 167 4.69 11.38 8.30
CA LYS A 167 5.01 10.84 9.62
C LYS A 167 3.97 9.81 10.03
N ASP A 168 4.32 8.98 11.01
CA ASP A 168 3.42 7.98 11.59
C ASP A 168 2.11 8.59 12.08
N VAL A 169 1.03 7.85 11.87
CA VAL A 169 -0.33 8.23 12.26
C VAL A 169 -0.76 7.37 13.43
N PRO A 170 -1.14 7.96 14.59
CA PRO A 170 -1.60 7.19 15.74
C PRO A 170 -2.86 6.36 15.44
N PRO A 171 -3.07 5.22 16.11
CA PRO A 171 -4.32 4.47 16.03
C PRO A 171 -5.54 5.36 16.29
N MET A 172 -6.63 5.11 15.56
CA MET A 172 -7.89 5.86 15.64
C MET A 172 -7.79 7.37 15.34
N ALA A 173 -6.62 7.92 15.00
CA ALA A 173 -6.51 9.33 14.63
C ALA A 173 -7.15 9.59 13.26
N ILE A 174 -7.72 10.78 13.11
CA ILE A 174 -8.13 11.32 11.82
C ILE A 174 -7.08 12.37 11.45
N VAL A 175 -6.40 12.21 10.31
CA VAL A 175 -5.38 13.13 9.82
C VAL A 175 -5.76 13.72 8.47
N GLY A 176 -5.29 14.93 8.19
CA GLY A 176 -5.49 15.60 6.90
C GLY A 176 -4.53 16.76 6.65
N GLY A 177 -4.44 17.21 5.40
CA GLY A 177 -3.62 18.35 4.98
C GLY A 177 -2.25 17.99 4.39
N VAL A 178 -1.48 19.02 4.04
CA VAL A 178 -0.14 18.92 3.45
C VAL A 178 0.83 19.83 4.24
N PRO A 179 1.70 19.26 5.09
CA PRO A 179 1.73 17.86 5.52
C PRO A 179 0.51 17.49 6.39
N ALA A 180 0.19 16.20 6.46
CA ALA A 180 -0.93 15.70 7.23
C ALA A 180 -0.74 15.97 8.74
N LYS A 181 -1.79 16.47 9.39
CA LYS A 181 -1.85 16.70 10.84
C LYS A 181 -3.07 16.03 11.42
N VAL A 182 -3.02 15.69 12.72
CA VAL A 182 -4.20 15.21 13.45
C VAL A 182 -5.25 16.32 13.48
N ILE A 183 -6.45 15.97 13.01
CA ILE A 183 -7.63 16.86 12.96
C ILE A 183 -8.81 16.29 13.76
N GLY A 184 -8.67 15.08 14.31
CA GLY A 184 -9.69 14.48 15.16
C GLY A 184 -9.36 13.05 15.57
N THR A 185 -10.34 12.42 16.20
CA THR A 185 -10.27 11.02 16.66
C THR A 185 -11.52 10.29 16.20
N ARG A 186 -11.33 9.15 15.54
CA ARG A 186 -12.40 8.25 15.12
C ARG A 186 -13.00 7.58 16.36
N ARG A 187 -14.32 7.56 16.46
CA ARG A 187 -15.06 7.01 17.62
C ARG A 187 -15.70 5.64 17.35
N SER A 188 -15.22 4.96 16.30
CA SER A 188 -15.76 3.66 15.84
C SER A 188 -15.20 2.51 16.66
N GLN A 189 -16.01 1.47 16.90
CA GLN A 189 -15.52 0.20 17.48
C GLN A 189 -14.84 -0.72 16.45
N LEU A 190 -15.03 -0.44 15.16
CA LEU A 190 -14.42 -1.16 14.03
C LEU A 190 -14.94 -2.60 13.86
N ASP A 191 -16.23 -2.81 14.14
CA ASP A 191 -16.88 -4.13 14.03
C ASP A 191 -17.24 -4.54 12.58
N TYR A 192 -16.93 -3.68 11.60
CA TYR A 192 -17.25 -3.94 10.21
C TYR A 192 -16.27 -4.90 9.56
N ARG A 193 -16.77 -5.60 8.54
CA ARG A 193 -15.97 -6.39 7.60
C ARG A 193 -16.21 -5.89 6.19
N LEU A 194 -15.15 -5.53 5.48
CA LEU A 194 -15.30 -5.01 4.12
C LEU A 194 -15.67 -6.14 3.14
N SER A 195 -16.61 -5.84 2.26
CA SER A 195 -17.17 -6.79 1.29
C SER A 195 -17.28 -6.22 -0.13
N PHE A 196 -16.84 -4.98 -0.36
CA PHE A 196 -16.93 -4.33 -1.67
C PHE A 196 -16.00 -4.98 -2.69
N ARG A 197 -16.60 -5.66 -3.69
CA ARG A 197 -15.89 -6.45 -4.71
C ARG A 197 -16.61 -6.33 -6.06
N PRO A 198 -16.52 -5.19 -6.75
CA PRO A 198 -17.21 -5.01 -8.02
C PRO A 198 -16.64 -5.97 -9.07
N TRP A 199 -17.51 -6.40 -9.99
CA TRP A 199 -17.14 -7.30 -11.08
C TRP A 199 -16.51 -6.56 -12.26
N PHE A 200 -16.96 -5.34 -12.57
CA PHE A 200 -16.66 -4.61 -13.82
C PHE A 200 -16.10 -3.19 -13.64
N GLU A 201 -15.68 -2.84 -12.42
CA GLU A 201 -15.07 -1.54 -12.05
C GLU A 201 -13.61 -1.68 -11.62
#